data_AF-A0A946MKX8-F1
#
_entry.id   AF-A0A946MKX8-F1
#
_cell.length_a   1.000
_cell.length_b   1.000
_cell.length_c   1.000
_cell.angle_alpha   90.00
_cell.angle_beta   90.00
_cell.angle_gamma   90.00
#
_symmetry.space_group_name_H-M   'P 1'
#
loop_
_entity.id
_entity.type
_entity.pdbx_description
1 polymer ?
#
loop_
_entity_poly.entity_id
_entity_poly.type
_entity_poly.pdbx_seq_one_letter_code
_entity_poly.pdbx_strand_id
1 'polypeptide(L)'
;MDPKYSNIFWHQGIKFFGDTVLKNKKGRIKVAHLENDVTKALINLFQYCSPKVLKALLTMISVKEAPEAFQFDFQVTDSSTYRQKPERIMLCIIAASTLEKSDPSYGVKKSQPDACIYSMNTAILVEAKTQSPLIIDQIDTDIKHYLGTETYKTTITWEEISEKFKLISGGLLPLDRFLVTQFCDFLALIGIADFDGFSSADFKMMGAIGKISNTDYLDFKRVFNRKTEKFMTLLDKKLQPILSFKNMAWRTANVTSKSPATFSAFYFYDDDKNIHINKYPNINFNFDEYGMNLSFNSEIKSSMKYMLKAMKKRSGEFDKRAVKIDGFDCLLFFKIQYQPMNNFVWDLVPGFPVPISIFKSRDIIRAIDLFEEQWANFKNTRLFQMKSGMIRHSSGRLYNEKEIAFAGAKNKKPIYAMRISKQYPAPQIAEKKKKISLFFKEEILKLKPIVELVVS
;
A
#
# COMPACT_ATOMS: atom_id res chain seq x y z
N MET A 1 34.47 3.82 11.77
CA MET A 1 33.17 4.27 12.32
C MET A 1 33.24 4.01 13.82
N ASP A 2 33.07 5.03 14.67
CA ASP A 2 33.16 4.90 16.14
C ASP A 2 32.11 3.87 16.64
N PRO A 3 32.50 2.85 17.43
CA PRO A 3 31.61 1.79 17.92
C PRO A 3 30.32 2.30 18.57
N LYS A 4 30.28 3.54 19.09
CA LYS A 4 29.06 4.12 19.70
C LYS A 4 27.90 4.30 18.73
N TYR A 5 28.16 4.35 17.42
CA TYR A 5 27.12 4.49 16.39
C TYR A 5 26.57 3.14 15.90
N SER A 6 27.14 2.01 16.33
CA SER A 6 26.78 0.67 15.82
C SER A 6 25.41 0.15 16.27
N ASN A 7 24.78 0.80 17.26
CA ASN A 7 23.51 0.38 17.88
C ASN A 7 22.37 1.43 17.81
N ILE A 8 22.53 2.53 17.05
CA ILE A 8 21.52 3.61 17.01
C ILE A 8 20.19 3.15 16.40
N PHE A 9 20.23 2.18 15.49
CA PHE A 9 19.05 1.64 14.78
C PHE A 9 18.97 0.12 14.91
N TRP A 10 19.30 -0.44 16.08
CA TRP A 10 19.20 -1.90 16.28
C TRP A 10 17.74 -2.34 16.18
N HIS A 11 17.40 -3.07 15.11
CA HIS A 11 16.10 -3.70 14.96
C HIS A 11 16.27 -5.22 15.14
N GLN A 12 15.74 -5.80 16.22
CA GLN A 12 15.46 -7.24 16.19
C GLN A 12 14.29 -7.44 15.24
N GLY A 13 14.58 -8.02 14.08
CA GLY A 13 13.67 -8.06 12.93
C GLY A 13 12.23 -8.42 13.29
N ILE A 14 11.33 -7.46 13.13
CA ILE A 14 10.10 -7.56 12.36
C ILE A 14 9.76 -6.15 11.84
N LYS A 15 9.43 -6.04 10.54
CA LYS A 15 9.28 -4.75 9.86
C LYS A 15 7.85 -4.21 9.81
N PHE A 16 6.82 -5.04 10.01
CA PHE A 16 5.43 -4.58 10.14
C PHE A 16 4.52 -5.75 10.60
N PHE A 17 3.49 -5.50 11.41
CA PHE A 17 2.53 -6.49 11.88
C PHE A 17 1.11 -6.14 11.38
N GLY A 18 0.49 -7.02 10.60
CA GLY A 18 -0.91 -6.81 10.20
C GLY A 18 -1.88 -6.88 11.39
N ASP A 19 -3.08 -6.33 11.25
CA ASP A 19 -4.10 -6.21 12.31
C ASP A 19 -4.41 -7.51 13.07
N THR A 20 -4.27 -8.66 12.41
CA THR A 20 -4.45 -9.98 13.02
C THR A 20 -3.39 -10.29 14.09
N VAL A 21 -2.19 -9.74 13.98
CA VAL A 21 -1.11 -9.92 14.94
C VAL A 21 -1.33 -9.09 16.21
N LEU A 22 -1.92 -7.89 16.09
CA LEU A 22 -2.32 -7.05 17.23
C LEU A 22 -3.37 -7.73 18.12
N LYS A 23 -4.13 -8.71 17.60
CA LYS A 23 -5.09 -9.49 18.40
C LYS A 23 -4.37 -10.44 19.38
N ASN A 24 -3.18 -10.93 19.04
CA ASN A 24 -2.39 -11.85 19.87
C ASN A 24 -1.47 -11.10 20.86
N LYS A 25 -1.38 -11.58 22.10
CA LYS A 25 -0.46 -11.06 23.14
C LYS A 25 0.99 -10.97 22.67
N LYS A 26 1.51 -12.01 22.01
CA LYS A 26 2.90 -12.01 21.47
C LYS A 26 3.11 -10.93 20.41
N GLY A 27 2.08 -10.64 19.62
CA GLY A 27 2.11 -9.59 18.60
C GLY A 27 2.11 -8.19 19.21
N ARG A 28 1.26 -7.95 20.21
CA ARG A 28 1.21 -6.68 20.95
C ARG A 28 2.56 -6.35 21.61
N ILE A 29 3.21 -7.34 22.24
CA ILE A 29 4.54 -7.16 22.85
C ILE A 29 5.56 -6.71 21.81
N LYS A 30 5.57 -7.35 20.64
CA LYS A 30 6.50 -6.98 19.56
C LYS A 30 6.24 -5.58 18.99
N VAL A 31 4.98 -5.17 18.88
CA VAL A 31 4.63 -3.80 18.48
C VAL A 31 5.07 -2.79 19.53
N ALA A 32 4.89 -3.07 20.82
CA ALA A 32 5.38 -2.22 21.90
C ALA A 32 6.91 -2.07 21.89
N HIS A 33 7.66 -3.15 21.60
CA HIS A 33 9.11 -3.05 21.41
C HIS A 33 9.47 -2.17 20.21
N LEU A 34 8.77 -2.31 19.09
CA LEU A 34 9.01 -1.46 17.93
C LEU A 34 8.71 0.02 18.23
N GLU A 35 7.62 0.32 18.94
CA GLU A 35 7.27 1.68 19.35
C GLU A 35 8.38 2.29 20.23
N ASN A 36 8.87 1.53 21.22
CA ASN A 36 10.03 1.93 22.03
C ASN A 36 11.30 2.16 21.19
N ASP A 37 11.62 1.26 20.27
CA ASP A 37 12.82 1.36 19.43
C ASP A 37 12.77 2.59 18.51
N VAL A 38 11.60 2.88 17.93
CA VAL A 38 11.39 4.06 17.08
C VAL A 38 11.48 5.35 17.88
N THR A 39 10.85 5.42 19.06
CA THR A 39 10.96 6.59 19.93
C THR A 39 12.39 6.80 20.40
N LYS A 40 13.08 5.73 20.81
CA LYS A 40 14.50 5.81 21.21
C LYS A 40 15.39 6.28 20.07
N ALA A 41 15.17 5.80 18.84
CA ALA A 41 15.91 6.25 17.67
C ALA A 41 15.70 7.75 17.42
N LEU A 42 14.47 8.27 17.60
CA LEU A 42 14.19 9.70 17.51
C LEU A 42 14.92 10.51 18.59
N ILE A 43 14.89 10.07 19.85
CA ILE A 43 15.59 10.75 20.95
C ILE A 43 17.11 10.74 20.73
N ASN A 44 17.68 9.61 20.30
CA ASN A 44 19.09 9.51 19.95
C ASN A 44 19.50 10.51 18.85
N LEU A 45 18.64 10.75 17.85
CA LEU A 45 18.91 11.79 16.86
C LEU A 45 19.06 13.16 17.50
N PHE A 46 18.20 13.51 18.46
CA PHE A 46 18.28 14.81 19.13
C PHE A 46 19.50 14.94 20.04
N GLN A 47 19.93 13.83 20.65
CA GLN A 47 21.13 13.81 21.50
C GLN A 47 22.44 13.90 20.70
N TYR A 48 22.51 13.29 19.52
CA TYR A 48 23.77 13.12 18.78
C TYR A 48 23.91 13.99 17.52
N CYS A 49 22.83 14.58 17.01
CA CYS A 49 22.90 15.55 15.92
C CYS A 49 23.02 16.98 16.45
N SER A 50 23.31 17.93 15.55
CA SER A 50 23.24 19.35 15.89
C SER A 50 21.82 19.78 16.31
N PRO A 51 21.71 20.86 17.11
CA PRO A 51 20.43 21.43 17.57
C PRO A 51 19.41 21.71 16.46
N LYS A 52 19.86 21.83 15.20
CA LYS A 52 18.99 22.01 14.02
C LYS A 52 17.93 20.92 13.87
N VAL A 53 18.25 19.67 14.23
CA VAL A 53 17.32 18.54 14.09
C VAL A 53 16.19 18.65 15.11
N LEU A 54 16.51 18.87 16.39
CA LEU A 54 15.50 19.12 17.42
C LEU A 54 14.69 20.39 17.13
N LYS A 55 15.34 21.47 16.67
CA LYS A 55 14.66 22.71 16.28
C LYS A 55 13.53 22.48 15.28
N ALA A 56 13.75 21.56 14.33
CA ALA A 56 12.75 21.23 13.33
C ALA A 56 11.51 20.58 13.95
N LEU A 57 11.67 19.69 14.93
CA LEU A 57 10.56 19.12 15.71
C LEU A 57 9.87 20.21 16.55
N LEU A 58 10.64 20.99 17.34
CA LEU A 58 10.08 22.03 18.22
C LEU A 58 9.23 23.04 17.43
N THR A 59 9.66 23.40 16.22
CA THR A 59 8.90 24.28 15.33
C THR A 59 7.56 23.65 14.91
N MET A 60 7.50 22.33 14.67
CA MET A 60 6.24 21.64 14.31
C MET A 60 5.21 21.69 15.44
N ILE A 61 5.67 21.72 16.70
CA ILE A 61 4.82 21.77 17.89
C ILE A 61 4.73 23.16 18.52
N SER A 62 5.17 24.20 17.78
CA SER A 62 5.12 25.61 18.18
C SER A 62 5.91 25.99 19.44
N VAL A 63 6.94 25.22 19.80
CA VAL A 63 7.86 25.54 20.91
C VAL A 63 8.96 26.47 20.41
N LYS A 64 9.15 27.60 21.10
CA LYS A 64 10.08 28.66 20.71
C LYS A 64 11.44 28.61 21.41
N GLU A 65 11.56 27.83 22.48
CA GLU A 65 12.80 27.69 23.23
C GLU A 65 13.96 27.19 22.35
N ALA A 66 15.17 27.60 22.71
CA ALA A 66 16.39 27.18 22.02
C ALA A 66 16.59 25.67 22.22
N PRO A 67 16.86 24.88 21.15
CA PRO A 67 16.99 23.44 21.26
C PRO A 67 18.10 22.98 22.20
N GLU A 68 19.14 23.80 22.38
CA GLU A 68 20.27 23.56 23.29
C GLU A 68 19.85 23.53 24.77
N ALA A 69 18.69 24.09 25.12
CA ALA A 69 18.19 24.11 26.49
C ALA A 69 17.52 22.80 26.91
N PHE A 70 17.31 21.86 25.98
CA PHE A 70 16.56 20.64 26.22
C PHE A 70 17.44 19.46 26.60
N GLN A 71 16.92 18.68 27.54
CA GLN A 71 17.40 17.38 27.99
C GLN A 71 16.36 16.31 27.60
N PHE A 72 16.76 15.05 27.68
CA PHE A 72 15.95 13.94 27.20
C PHE A 72 15.94 12.79 28.19
N ASP A 73 14.75 12.33 28.56
CA ASP A 73 14.54 11.12 29.32
C ASP A 73 13.77 10.10 28.48
N PHE A 74 14.17 8.83 28.59
CA PHE A 74 13.50 7.70 27.94
C PHE A 74 12.80 6.86 29.00
N GLN A 75 11.59 6.38 28.72
CA GLN A 75 10.76 5.61 29.66
C GLN A 75 10.56 6.35 30.99
N VAL A 76 9.68 7.33 30.96
CA VAL A 76 9.56 8.37 31.98
C VAL A 76 9.10 7.81 33.34
N THR A 77 9.87 8.04 34.39
CA THR A 77 9.54 7.59 35.76
C THR A 77 9.37 8.74 36.76
N ASP A 78 10.01 9.89 36.54
CA ASP A 78 9.96 11.02 37.47
C ASP A 78 8.80 11.98 37.16
N SER A 79 7.63 11.70 37.72
CA SER A 79 6.46 12.58 37.56
C SER A 79 6.60 13.96 38.23
N SER A 80 7.50 14.12 39.20
CA SER A 80 7.57 15.35 40.00
C SER A 80 8.25 16.49 39.25
N THR A 81 9.31 16.17 38.50
CA THR A 81 10.12 17.14 37.77
C THR A 81 9.37 17.84 36.64
N TYR A 82 8.57 17.10 35.85
CA TYR A 82 7.91 17.68 34.68
C TYR A 82 6.65 18.48 35.01
N ARG A 83 5.93 18.10 36.07
CA ARG A 83 4.73 18.83 36.54
C ARG A 83 5.02 20.27 36.95
N GLN A 84 6.24 20.53 37.43
CA GLN A 84 6.68 21.84 37.90
C GLN A 84 7.09 22.78 36.76
N LYS A 85 7.18 22.30 35.52
CA LYS A 85 7.54 23.13 34.37
C LYS A 85 6.37 24.08 34.02
N PRO A 86 6.64 25.37 33.76
CA PRO A 86 5.62 26.33 33.32
C PRO A 86 4.86 25.91 32.06
N GLU A 87 5.58 25.50 31.01
CA GLU A 87 4.99 25.03 29.76
C GLU A 87 4.98 23.49 29.75
N ARG A 88 3.82 22.90 29.50
CA ARG A 88 3.62 21.45 29.58
C ARG A 88 2.86 20.98 28.36
N ILE A 89 3.47 20.06 27.63
CA ILE A 89 2.98 19.58 26.34
C ILE A 89 2.87 18.07 26.37
N MET A 90 1.70 17.55 26.04
CA MET A 90 1.50 16.14 25.70
C MET A 90 1.57 15.99 24.19
N LEU A 91 2.68 15.42 23.70
CA LEU A 91 2.95 15.16 22.30
C LEU A 91 2.62 13.71 21.95
N CYS A 92 1.56 13.51 21.16
CA CYS A 92 1.25 12.22 20.56
C CYS A 92 1.92 12.13 19.18
N ILE A 93 2.79 11.14 18.96
CA ILE A 93 3.39 10.88 17.64
C ILE A 93 2.80 9.59 17.07
N ILE A 94 1.96 9.68 16.05
CA ILE A 94 1.21 8.53 15.52
C ILE A 94 1.55 8.25 14.06
N ALA A 95 1.33 7.03 13.57
CA ALA A 95 1.26 6.82 12.11
C ALA A 95 -0.05 7.42 11.59
N ALA A 96 -0.09 7.97 10.38
CA ALA A 96 -1.31 8.56 9.81
C ALA A 96 -2.50 7.59 9.72
N SER A 97 -2.26 6.28 9.72
CA SER A 97 -3.30 5.24 9.76
C SER A 97 -3.70 4.77 11.17
N THR A 98 -3.15 5.39 12.22
CA THR A 98 -3.42 5.00 13.61
C THR A 98 -4.86 5.35 13.98
N LEU A 99 -5.56 4.39 14.57
CA LEU A 99 -6.91 4.61 15.09
C LEU A 99 -6.84 5.15 16.51
N GLU A 100 -7.70 6.11 16.82
CA GLU A 100 -7.98 6.52 18.19
C GLU A 100 -9.06 5.63 18.80
N LYS A 101 -8.91 5.29 20.08
CA LYS A 101 -9.89 4.49 20.83
C LYS A 101 -10.03 5.03 22.25
N SER A 102 -11.23 4.89 22.80
CA SER A 102 -11.44 4.98 24.25
C SER A 102 -11.42 3.57 24.85
N ASP A 103 -10.80 3.47 26.02
CA ASP A 103 -10.85 2.33 26.92
C ASP A 103 -10.97 2.88 28.36
N PRO A 104 -12.20 3.07 28.85
CA PRO A 104 -12.43 3.61 30.20
C PRO A 104 -11.88 2.73 31.32
N SER A 105 -11.52 1.47 31.01
CA SER A 105 -10.92 0.53 31.97
C SER A 105 -9.39 0.62 32.04
N TYR A 106 -8.79 1.52 31.25
CA TYR A 106 -7.36 1.75 31.26
C TYR A 106 -6.90 2.32 32.61
N GLY A 107 -5.86 1.72 33.21
CA GLY A 107 -5.44 2.03 34.58
C GLY A 107 -4.01 2.54 34.69
N VAL A 108 -3.81 3.57 35.53
CA VAL A 108 -2.54 4.32 35.73
C VAL A 108 -1.33 3.45 36.09
N LYS A 109 -1.50 2.33 36.80
CA LYS A 109 -0.38 1.43 37.17
C LYS A 109 0.32 0.77 35.98
N LYS A 110 -0.18 0.94 34.75
CA LYS A 110 0.32 0.30 33.52
C LYS A 110 0.87 1.29 32.50
N SER A 111 0.75 2.60 32.72
CA SER A 111 1.16 3.61 31.75
C SER A 111 2.53 4.16 32.10
N GLN A 112 3.45 4.09 31.15
CA GLN A 112 4.76 4.72 31.22
C GLN A 112 4.99 5.42 29.89
N PRO A 113 5.03 6.77 29.85
CA PRO A 113 5.28 7.50 28.63
C PRO A 113 6.63 7.13 28.02
N ASP A 114 6.66 7.08 26.68
CA ASP A 114 7.83 6.57 25.94
C ASP A 114 9.06 7.45 26.14
N ALA A 115 8.90 8.78 26.20
CA ALA A 115 9.99 9.72 26.45
C ALA A 115 9.51 11.07 27.01
N CYS A 116 10.44 11.88 27.51
CA CYS A 116 10.23 13.30 27.78
C CYS A 116 11.38 14.13 27.20
N ILE A 117 11.04 15.25 26.56
CA ILE A 117 11.98 16.28 26.11
C ILE A 117 11.70 17.52 26.95
N TYR A 118 12.66 17.96 27.77
CA TYR A 118 12.39 19.00 28.77
C TYR A 118 13.53 20.01 28.93
N SER A 119 13.18 21.23 29.32
CA SER A 119 14.11 22.29 29.68
C SER A 119 13.83 22.76 31.11
N MET A 120 14.34 23.92 31.49
CA MET A 120 13.93 24.59 32.72
C MET A 120 12.45 25.05 32.67
N ASN A 121 11.95 25.42 31.48
CA ASN A 121 10.64 26.05 31.32
C ASN A 121 9.59 25.13 30.69
N THR A 122 10.00 24.20 29.82
CA THR A 122 9.07 23.32 29.10
C THR A 122 9.27 21.86 29.47
N ALA A 123 8.18 21.10 29.61
CA ALA A 123 8.16 19.65 29.53
C ALA A 123 7.31 19.18 28.34
N ILE A 124 7.88 18.35 27.47
CA ILE A 124 7.19 17.69 26.36
C ILE A 124 7.18 16.21 26.64
N LEU A 125 6.04 15.69 27.10
CA LEU A 125 5.84 14.26 27.30
C LEU A 125 5.45 13.61 25.96
N VAL A 126 6.13 12.54 25.58
CA VAL A 126 5.97 11.89 24.28
C VAL A 126 5.30 10.54 24.47
N GLU A 127 4.17 10.35 23.79
CA GLU A 127 3.54 9.04 23.59
C GLU A 127 3.52 8.73 22.10
N ALA A 128 4.10 7.60 21.71
CA ALA A 128 4.27 7.24 20.32
C ALA A 128 3.54 5.95 19.95
N LYS A 129 2.97 5.94 18.76
CA LYS A 129 2.23 4.81 18.19
C LYS A 129 2.66 4.59 16.76
N THR A 130 3.05 3.36 16.44
CA THR A 130 3.43 2.99 15.06
C THR A 130 2.32 2.18 14.39
N GLN A 131 1.64 1.35 15.17
CA GLN A 131 0.63 0.39 14.70
C GLN A 131 -0.48 0.17 15.72
N SER A 132 -0.18 0.27 17.02
CA SER A 132 -1.21 0.13 18.05
C SER A 132 -2.11 1.38 18.07
N PRO A 133 -3.39 1.25 18.46
CA PRO A 133 -4.27 2.40 18.56
C PRO A 133 -3.81 3.38 19.65
N LEU A 134 -4.08 4.66 19.45
CA LEU A 134 -3.92 5.67 20.48
C LEU A 134 -5.09 5.56 21.47
N ILE A 135 -4.81 5.19 22.72
CA ILE A 135 -5.84 5.07 23.77
C ILE A 135 -6.00 6.42 24.45
N ILE A 136 -7.15 7.09 24.27
CA ILE A 136 -7.37 8.45 24.79
C ILE A 136 -7.30 8.49 26.32
N ASP A 137 -7.89 7.50 27.00
CA ASP A 137 -7.87 7.38 28.46
C ASP A 137 -6.45 7.19 29.03
N GLN A 138 -5.52 6.62 28.24
CA GLN A 138 -4.10 6.55 28.58
C GLN A 138 -3.48 7.96 28.55
N ILE A 139 -3.74 8.73 27.49
CA ILE A 139 -3.23 10.10 27.33
C ILE A 139 -3.70 10.99 28.48
N ASP A 140 -4.98 10.94 28.82
CA ASP A 140 -5.54 11.76 29.89
C ASP A 140 -4.96 11.37 31.25
N THR A 141 -4.72 10.06 31.45
CA THR A 141 -4.03 9.54 32.61
C THR A 141 -2.59 10.04 32.71
N ASP A 142 -1.84 10.01 31.61
CA ASP A 142 -0.44 10.45 31.56
C ASP A 142 -0.34 11.96 31.79
N ILE A 143 -1.25 12.75 31.21
CA ILE A 143 -1.35 14.18 31.49
C ILE A 143 -1.55 14.40 32.98
N LYS A 144 -2.55 13.76 33.60
CA LYS A 144 -2.83 13.91 35.03
C LYS A 144 -1.65 13.46 35.90
N HIS A 145 -0.94 12.40 35.50
CA HIS A 145 0.12 11.80 36.31
C HIS A 145 1.50 12.46 36.11
N TYR A 146 1.83 13.02 34.94
CA TYR A 146 3.18 13.51 34.66
C TYR A 146 3.24 15.00 34.37
N LEU A 147 2.12 15.65 34.00
CA LEU A 147 2.10 17.07 33.63
C LEU A 147 1.17 17.91 34.52
N GLY A 148 0.02 17.38 34.95
CA GLY A 148 -0.97 18.11 35.75
C GLY A 148 -1.99 18.89 34.90
N THR A 149 -2.61 19.92 35.48
CA THR A 149 -3.91 20.46 35.04
C THR A 149 -3.88 21.61 34.03
N GLU A 150 -2.73 22.05 33.52
CA GLU A 150 -2.66 23.03 32.42
C GLU A 150 -1.63 22.54 31.40
N THR A 151 -2.09 21.62 30.56
CA THR A 151 -1.26 20.92 29.58
C THR A 151 -1.83 21.15 28.18
N TYR A 152 -0.98 21.54 27.24
CA TYR A 152 -1.32 21.59 25.84
C TYR A 152 -1.16 20.20 25.20
N LYS A 153 -2.21 19.68 24.58
CA LYS A 153 -2.14 18.41 23.84
C LYS A 153 -1.97 18.70 22.35
N THR A 154 -1.01 18.05 21.72
CA THR A 154 -0.82 18.12 20.27
C THR A 154 -0.49 16.75 19.70
N THR A 155 -0.88 16.54 18.44
CA THR A 155 -0.63 15.29 17.72
C THR A 155 0.05 15.61 16.40
N ILE A 156 1.14 14.91 16.13
CA ILE A 156 1.84 14.94 14.83
C ILE A 156 2.04 13.50 14.34
N THR A 157 2.36 13.36 13.07
CA THR A 157 2.57 12.05 12.45
C THR A 157 4.04 11.73 12.21
N TRP A 158 4.39 10.45 12.22
CA TRP A 158 5.70 9.98 11.75
C TRP A 158 5.97 10.39 10.31
N GLU A 159 4.92 10.45 9.49
CA GLU A 159 4.96 10.96 8.12
C GLU A 159 5.42 12.43 8.08
N GLU A 160 4.82 13.31 8.88
CA GLU A 160 5.19 14.73 8.96
C GLU A 160 6.63 14.92 9.48
N ILE A 161 7.04 14.15 10.48
CA ILE A 161 8.42 14.17 10.99
C ILE A 161 9.40 13.78 9.87
N SER A 162 9.12 12.67 9.16
CA SER A 162 9.95 12.21 8.05
C SER A 162 10.05 13.26 6.94
N GLU A 163 8.93 13.88 6.56
CA GLU A 163 8.92 14.95 5.56
C GLU A 163 9.75 16.15 6.02
N LYS A 164 9.52 16.65 7.24
CA LYS A 164 10.27 17.78 7.79
C LYS A 164 11.77 17.52 7.84
N PHE A 165 12.17 16.32 8.25
CA PHE A 165 13.57 15.92 8.37
C PHE A 165 14.24 15.80 7.01
N LYS A 166 13.55 15.25 6.00
CA LYS A 166 14.03 15.24 4.61
C LYS A 166 14.24 16.66 4.08
N LEU A 167 13.33 17.60 4.36
CA LEU A 167 13.45 18.99 3.91
C LEU A 167 14.71 19.69 4.47
N ILE A 168 15.06 19.47 5.73
CA ILE A 168 16.24 20.10 6.34
C ILE A 168 17.56 19.39 6.00
N SER A 169 17.50 18.12 5.54
CA SER A 169 18.66 17.25 5.38
C SER A 169 19.78 17.84 4.50
N GLY A 170 19.42 18.60 3.46
CA GLY A 170 20.37 19.27 2.57
C GLY A 170 21.22 20.34 3.24
N GLY A 171 20.74 20.94 4.34
CA GLY A 171 21.44 21.97 5.12
C GLY A 171 22.13 21.46 6.39
N LEU A 172 22.11 20.14 6.61
CA LEU A 172 22.77 19.49 7.75
C LEU A 172 24.23 19.15 7.44
N LEU A 173 25.04 19.08 8.50
CA LEU A 173 26.40 18.56 8.46
C LEU A 173 26.40 17.09 7.99
N PRO A 174 27.52 16.57 7.44
CA PRO A 174 27.56 15.23 6.87
C PRO A 174 27.09 14.12 7.83
N LEU A 175 27.50 14.16 9.11
CA LEU A 175 27.10 13.17 10.10
C LEU A 175 25.60 13.25 10.42
N ASP A 176 25.09 14.44 10.74
CA ASP A 176 23.67 14.69 10.98
C ASP A 176 22.81 14.25 9.80
N ARG A 177 23.23 14.61 8.58
CA ARG A 177 22.54 14.21 7.35
C ARG A 177 22.50 12.70 7.22
N PHE A 178 23.60 12.01 7.49
CA PHE A 178 23.64 10.55 7.48
C PHE A 178 22.66 9.96 8.49
N LEU A 179 22.71 10.39 9.76
CA LEU A 179 21.84 9.89 10.83
C LEU A 179 20.36 10.17 10.55
N VAL A 180 20.01 11.39 10.11
CA VAL A 180 18.64 11.77 9.73
C VAL A 180 18.15 10.96 8.54
N THR A 181 19.02 10.68 7.56
CA THR A 181 18.68 9.82 6.42
C THR A 181 18.40 8.39 6.89
N GLN A 182 19.27 7.81 7.72
CA GLN A 182 19.07 6.46 8.27
C GLN A 182 17.78 6.34 9.08
N PHE A 183 17.43 7.35 9.87
CA PHE A 183 16.16 7.38 10.59
C PHE A 183 14.96 7.47 9.64
N CYS A 184 15.01 8.34 8.63
CA CYS A 184 13.95 8.41 7.63
C CYS A 184 13.81 7.08 6.86
N ASP A 185 14.92 6.42 6.54
CA ASP A 185 14.94 5.10 5.90
C ASP A 185 14.35 4.03 6.83
N PHE A 186 14.61 4.11 8.14
CA PHE A 186 13.99 3.23 9.12
C PHE A 186 12.47 3.43 9.21
N LEU A 187 11.99 4.67 9.26
CA LEU A 187 10.54 4.97 9.20
C LEU A 187 9.91 4.44 7.90
N ALA A 188 10.63 4.53 6.77
CA ALA A 188 10.19 3.99 5.49
C ALA A 188 10.18 2.46 5.50
N LEU A 189 11.18 1.82 6.11
CA LEU A 189 11.29 0.37 6.27
C LEU A 189 10.13 -0.21 7.05
N ILE A 190 9.60 0.52 8.04
CA ILE A 190 8.44 0.08 8.84
C ILE A 190 7.11 0.64 8.32
N GLY A 191 7.14 1.40 7.22
CA GLY A 191 5.96 1.87 6.49
C GLY A 191 5.23 3.09 7.08
N ILE A 192 5.86 3.83 7.99
CA ILE A 192 5.27 5.02 8.65
C ILE A 192 5.92 6.34 8.21
N ALA A 193 6.82 6.31 7.22
CA ALA A 193 7.29 7.52 6.54
C ALA A 193 6.28 8.05 5.50
N ASP A 194 6.40 9.33 5.14
CA ASP A 194 5.62 9.94 4.07
C ASP A 194 5.81 9.20 2.73
N PHE A 195 4.76 9.16 1.92
CA PHE A 195 4.79 8.47 0.63
C PHE A 195 5.57 9.27 -0.41
N ASP A 196 6.80 8.82 -0.63
CA ASP A 196 7.76 9.38 -1.59
C ASP A 196 7.50 8.94 -3.05
N GLY A 197 6.73 7.88 -3.26
CA GLY A 197 6.64 7.16 -4.53
C GLY A 197 7.09 5.70 -4.38
N PHE A 198 7.14 4.97 -5.50
CA PHE A 198 7.79 3.66 -5.56
C PHE A 198 9.20 3.84 -6.11
N SER A 199 10.16 3.10 -5.59
CA SER A 199 11.54 3.03 -6.08
C SER A 199 11.72 1.83 -7.00
N SER A 200 12.76 1.82 -7.84
CA SER A 200 13.11 0.63 -8.63
C SER A 200 13.42 -0.59 -7.75
N ALA A 201 13.93 -0.37 -6.53
CA ALA A 201 14.18 -1.42 -5.56
C ALA A 201 12.88 -2.08 -5.06
N ASP A 202 11.79 -1.31 -4.95
CA ASP A 202 10.48 -1.86 -4.57
C ASP A 202 10.03 -2.92 -5.60
N PHE A 203 10.18 -2.64 -6.89
CA PHE A 203 9.83 -3.61 -7.94
C PHE A 203 10.82 -4.78 -8.00
N LYS A 204 12.13 -4.53 -7.96
CA LYS A 204 13.15 -5.60 -7.95
C LYS A 204 12.93 -6.61 -6.82
N MET A 205 12.52 -6.14 -5.64
CA MET A 205 12.24 -7.00 -4.49
C MET A 205 10.99 -7.88 -4.67
N MET A 206 10.02 -7.49 -5.50
CA MET A 206 8.87 -8.34 -5.83
C MET A 206 9.30 -9.66 -6.48
N GLY A 207 10.35 -9.63 -7.30
CA GLY A 207 10.99 -10.79 -7.93
C GLY A 207 11.95 -11.59 -7.05
N ALA A 208 12.06 -11.26 -5.75
CA ALA A 208 12.93 -11.94 -4.79
C ALA A 208 12.30 -13.20 -4.15
N ILE A 209 11.08 -13.57 -4.55
CA ILE A 209 10.41 -14.78 -4.04
C ILE A 209 11.29 -16.01 -4.25
N GLY A 210 11.48 -16.81 -3.19
CA GLY A 210 12.36 -17.98 -3.21
C GLY A 210 13.87 -17.68 -3.25
N LYS A 211 14.29 -16.43 -3.44
CA LYS A 211 15.69 -15.98 -3.40
C LYS A 211 16.12 -15.50 -2.01
N ILE A 212 15.16 -15.15 -1.15
CA ILE A 212 15.36 -14.76 0.24
C ILE A 212 14.43 -15.56 1.16
N SER A 213 14.61 -15.45 2.48
CA SER A 213 13.74 -16.13 3.44
C SER A 213 12.27 -15.72 3.26
N ASN A 214 11.34 -16.66 3.47
CA ASN A 214 9.90 -16.38 3.36
C ASN A 214 9.45 -15.28 4.34
N THR A 215 10.10 -15.18 5.50
CA THR A 215 9.83 -14.15 6.50
C THR A 215 10.22 -12.77 5.99
N ASP A 216 11.43 -12.63 5.45
CA ASP A 216 11.91 -11.36 4.90
C ASP A 216 11.10 -10.91 3.69
N TYR A 217 10.74 -11.85 2.81
CA TYR A 217 9.89 -11.56 1.66
C TYR A 217 8.50 -11.10 2.09
N LEU A 218 7.92 -11.75 3.11
CA LEU A 218 6.61 -11.35 3.65
C LEU A 218 6.64 -9.96 4.27
N ASP A 219 7.71 -9.63 5.00
CA ASP A 219 7.95 -8.31 5.58
C ASP A 219 8.10 -7.24 4.48
N PHE A 220 8.83 -7.54 3.42
CA PHE A 220 8.87 -6.67 2.25
C PHE A 220 7.47 -6.46 1.63
N LYS A 221 6.71 -7.53 1.38
CA LYS A 221 5.36 -7.44 0.79
C LYS A 221 4.40 -6.62 1.65
N ARG A 222 4.54 -6.70 2.97
CA ARG A 222 3.82 -5.90 3.96
C ARG A 222 4.10 -4.40 3.80
N VAL A 223 5.38 -4.03 3.70
CA VAL A 223 5.81 -2.64 3.50
C VAL A 223 5.38 -2.12 2.13
N PHE A 224 5.56 -2.93 1.07
CA PHE A 224 5.10 -2.60 -0.27
C PHE A 224 3.58 -2.36 -0.29
N ASN A 225 2.79 -3.21 0.38
CA ASN A 225 1.35 -3.03 0.46
C ASN A 225 0.95 -1.73 1.16
N ARG A 226 1.65 -1.31 2.23
CA ARG A 226 1.43 0.00 2.86
C ARG A 226 1.72 1.15 1.89
N LYS A 227 2.81 1.07 1.11
CA LYS A 227 3.10 2.04 0.05
C LYS A 227 1.96 2.08 -0.98
N THR A 228 1.46 0.91 -1.39
CA THR A 228 0.29 0.80 -2.28
C THR A 228 -0.95 1.43 -1.67
N GLU A 229 -1.26 1.23 -0.38
CA GLU A 229 -2.40 1.85 0.30
C GLU A 229 -2.28 3.37 0.34
N LYS A 230 -1.10 3.91 0.66
CA LYS A 230 -0.82 5.36 0.60
C LYS A 230 -1.01 5.91 -0.80
N PHE A 231 -0.45 5.24 -1.82
CA PHE A 231 -0.63 5.58 -3.22
C PHE A 231 -2.12 5.61 -3.62
N MET A 232 -2.86 4.54 -3.32
CA MET A 232 -4.26 4.39 -3.66
C MET A 232 -5.12 5.43 -2.95
N THR A 233 -4.85 5.73 -1.68
CA THR A 233 -5.56 6.78 -0.92
C THR A 233 -5.35 8.18 -1.53
N LEU A 234 -4.10 8.50 -1.91
CA LEU A 234 -3.79 9.78 -2.56
C LEU A 234 -4.43 9.89 -3.94
N LEU A 235 -4.47 8.79 -4.70
CA LEU A 235 -5.09 8.72 -6.01
C LEU A 235 -6.62 8.78 -5.91
N ASP A 236 -7.23 8.08 -4.95
CA ASP A 236 -8.68 8.07 -4.69
C ASP A 236 -9.20 9.49 -4.47
N LYS A 237 -8.59 10.26 -3.57
CA LYS A 237 -8.94 11.67 -3.32
C LYS A 237 -8.96 12.52 -4.60
N LYS A 238 -8.11 12.19 -5.59
CA LYS A 238 -8.03 12.90 -6.87
C LYS A 238 -9.05 12.41 -7.90
N LEU A 239 -9.45 11.14 -7.81
CA LEU A 239 -10.38 10.50 -8.75
C LEU A 239 -11.84 10.63 -8.34
N GLN A 240 -12.17 10.74 -7.05
CA GLN A 240 -13.55 10.84 -6.57
C GLN A 240 -14.37 11.94 -7.29
N PRO A 241 -13.87 13.18 -7.50
CA PRO A 241 -14.62 14.19 -8.23
C PRO A 241 -14.79 13.89 -9.73
N ILE A 242 -13.88 13.08 -10.29
CA ILE A 242 -13.77 12.81 -11.73
C ILE A 242 -14.62 11.61 -12.13
N LEU A 243 -14.69 10.59 -11.27
CA LEU A 243 -15.40 9.33 -11.50
C LEU A 243 -16.74 9.29 -10.74
N SER A 244 -17.32 10.46 -10.46
CA SER A 244 -18.54 10.64 -9.66
C SER A 244 -19.83 10.13 -10.31
N PHE A 245 -19.78 9.66 -11.56
CA PHE A 245 -20.91 9.02 -12.23
C PHE A 245 -21.30 7.66 -11.63
N LYS A 246 -20.45 7.08 -10.76
CA LYS A 246 -20.71 5.81 -10.08
C LYS A 246 -20.01 5.76 -8.72
N ASN A 247 -20.63 5.12 -7.72
CA ASN A 247 -19.98 4.88 -6.44
C ASN A 247 -18.73 4.02 -6.65
N MET A 248 -17.64 4.40 -5.98
CA MET A 248 -16.32 3.81 -6.15
C MET A 248 -15.62 3.65 -4.81
N ALA A 249 -14.97 2.50 -4.62
CA ALA A 249 -14.10 2.23 -3.49
C ALA A 249 -12.88 1.46 -3.95
N TRP A 250 -11.71 1.79 -3.41
CA TRP A 250 -10.50 1.03 -3.69
C TRP A 250 -10.30 -0.12 -2.70
N ARG A 251 -9.65 -1.19 -3.16
CA ARG A 251 -9.14 -2.28 -2.31
C ARG A 251 -7.76 -2.68 -2.77
N THR A 252 -6.96 -3.24 -1.86
CA THR A 252 -5.68 -3.88 -2.16
C THR A 252 -5.77 -5.39 -1.93
N ALA A 253 -4.91 -6.16 -2.58
CA ALA A 253 -4.83 -7.59 -2.38
C ALA A 253 -4.33 -7.94 -0.96
N ASN A 254 -4.74 -9.11 -0.47
CA ASN A 254 -4.19 -9.62 0.78
C ASN A 254 -2.69 -9.92 0.63
N VAL A 255 -1.92 -9.55 1.65
CA VAL A 255 -0.48 -9.77 1.67
C VAL A 255 -0.16 -11.27 1.82
N THR A 256 0.60 -11.82 0.87
CA THR A 256 1.03 -13.22 0.86
C THR A 256 2.46 -13.34 0.36
N SER A 257 3.23 -14.28 0.92
CA SER A 257 4.58 -14.63 0.46
C SER A 257 4.58 -15.57 -0.75
N LYS A 258 3.41 -16.06 -1.18
CA LYS A 258 3.28 -17.09 -2.23
C LYS A 258 3.17 -16.51 -3.65
N SER A 259 3.11 -15.19 -3.81
CA SER A 259 2.90 -14.54 -5.11
C SER A 259 3.95 -13.47 -5.38
N PRO A 260 4.65 -13.55 -6.53
CA PRO A 260 5.58 -12.51 -6.97
C PRO A 260 4.88 -11.19 -7.31
N ALA A 261 3.56 -11.23 -7.57
CA ALA A 261 2.77 -10.06 -7.89
C ALA A 261 1.82 -9.67 -6.75
N THR A 262 1.33 -8.43 -6.77
CA THR A 262 0.18 -7.96 -5.98
C THR A 262 -0.70 -7.07 -6.84
N PHE A 263 -1.90 -6.74 -6.38
CA PHE A 263 -2.79 -5.83 -7.09
C PHE A 263 -3.52 -4.89 -6.13
N SER A 264 -3.98 -3.76 -6.67
CA SER A 264 -4.99 -2.91 -6.08
C SER A 264 -6.00 -2.50 -7.14
N ALA A 265 -7.23 -2.20 -6.76
CA ALA A 265 -8.26 -1.85 -7.73
C ALA A 265 -9.30 -0.90 -7.16
N PHE A 266 -9.78 0.01 -8.01
CA PHE A 266 -10.99 0.79 -7.84
C PHE A 266 -12.17 -0.01 -8.37
N TYR A 267 -13.06 -0.40 -7.46
CA TYR A 267 -14.27 -1.10 -7.79
C TYR A 267 -15.45 -0.15 -7.82
N PHE A 268 -16.26 -0.29 -8.87
CA PHE A 268 -17.53 0.40 -8.99
C PHE A 268 -18.65 -0.48 -8.43
N TYR A 269 -19.60 0.14 -7.73
CA TYR A 269 -20.71 -0.59 -7.11
C TYR A 269 -22.01 0.20 -7.15
N ASP A 270 -23.10 -0.53 -6.90
CA ASP A 270 -24.39 0.03 -6.52
C ASP A 270 -24.49 -0.09 -4.98
N ASP A 271 -25.21 0.79 -4.28
CA ASP A 271 -25.39 0.73 -2.81
C ASP A 271 -26.19 -0.48 -2.30
N ASP A 272 -26.32 -1.52 -3.12
CA ASP A 272 -26.93 -2.79 -2.80
C ASP A 272 -25.89 -3.77 -2.26
N LYS A 273 -26.02 -4.08 -0.97
CA LYS A 273 -25.14 -5.02 -0.25
C LYS A 273 -25.22 -6.46 -0.78
N ASN A 274 -26.24 -6.81 -1.56
CA ASN A 274 -26.38 -8.15 -2.15
C ASN A 274 -25.56 -8.30 -3.44
N ILE A 275 -25.04 -7.21 -3.98
CA ILE A 275 -24.26 -7.21 -5.22
C ILE A 275 -22.78 -7.39 -4.89
N HIS A 276 -22.18 -8.42 -5.48
CA HIS A 276 -20.74 -8.65 -5.38
C HIS A 276 -19.96 -7.50 -6.02
N ILE A 277 -18.89 -7.04 -5.35
CA ILE A 277 -18.10 -5.86 -5.75
C ILE A 277 -17.46 -5.95 -7.15
N ASN A 278 -17.22 -7.17 -7.65
CA ASN A 278 -16.72 -7.41 -9.01
C ASN A 278 -17.81 -7.39 -10.10
N LYS A 279 -19.06 -7.01 -9.78
CA LYS A 279 -20.17 -6.98 -10.76
C LYS A 279 -19.81 -6.17 -12.00
N TYR A 280 -19.19 -5.01 -11.79
CA TYR A 280 -18.72 -4.12 -12.84
C TYR A 280 -17.24 -4.37 -13.18
N PRO A 281 -16.82 -4.07 -14.41
CA PRO A 281 -15.39 -3.91 -14.71
C PRO A 281 -14.76 -2.89 -13.75
N ASN A 282 -13.53 -3.10 -13.32
CA ASN A 282 -12.81 -2.26 -12.35
C ASN A 282 -11.59 -1.59 -13.00
N ILE A 283 -11.08 -0.53 -12.40
CA ILE A 283 -9.76 0.02 -12.75
C ILE A 283 -8.76 -0.58 -11.78
N ASN A 284 -7.80 -1.37 -12.26
CA ASN A 284 -6.81 -2.02 -11.40
C ASN A 284 -5.37 -1.63 -11.75
N PHE A 285 -4.52 -1.82 -10.74
CA PHE A 285 -3.08 -1.80 -10.83
C PHE A 285 -2.58 -3.20 -10.47
N ASN A 286 -1.84 -3.83 -11.38
CA ASN A 286 -1.03 -5.00 -11.04
C ASN A 286 0.41 -4.56 -10.86
N PHE A 287 1.06 -5.04 -9.81
CA PHE A 287 2.43 -4.73 -9.45
C PHE A 287 3.25 -6.01 -9.48
N ASP A 288 4.38 -6.00 -10.17
CA ASP A 288 5.31 -7.13 -10.28
C ASP A 288 6.76 -6.64 -10.31
N GLU A 289 7.71 -7.50 -10.67
CA GLU A 289 9.13 -7.11 -10.74
C GLU A 289 9.47 -6.17 -11.89
N TYR A 290 8.59 -6.07 -12.89
CA TYR A 290 8.80 -5.29 -14.10
C TYR A 290 8.17 -3.89 -14.01
N GLY A 291 7.23 -3.68 -13.08
CA GLY A 291 6.67 -2.36 -12.79
C GLY A 291 5.20 -2.39 -12.42
N MET A 292 4.43 -1.51 -13.06
CA MET A 292 2.99 -1.34 -12.82
C MET A 292 2.20 -1.53 -14.12
N ASN A 293 1.13 -2.31 -14.07
CA ASN A 293 0.14 -2.42 -15.13
C ASN A 293 -1.13 -1.71 -14.70
N LEU A 294 -1.53 -0.62 -15.39
CA LEU A 294 -2.85 -0.01 -15.22
C LEU A 294 -3.81 -0.67 -16.19
N SER A 295 -4.97 -1.15 -15.72
CA SER A 295 -5.98 -1.68 -16.64
C SER A 295 -7.42 -1.35 -16.25
N PHE A 296 -8.27 -1.14 -17.26
CA PHE A 296 -9.72 -1.29 -17.12
C PHE A 296 -10.06 -2.75 -17.37
N ASN A 297 -10.44 -3.44 -16.30
CA ASN A 297 -10.37 -4.87 -16.16
C ASN A 297 -11.75 -5.50 -16.03
N SER A 298 -12.02 -6.49 -16.88
CA SER A 298 -13.25 -7.25 -16.87
C SER A 298 -12.96 -8.76 -16.91
N GLU A 299 -12.78 -9.35 -15.74
CA GLU A 299 -12.34 -10.75 -15.62
C GLU A 299 -13.42 -11.75 -15.25
N ILE A 300 -14.55 -11.29 -14.72
CA ILE A 300 -15.63 -12.18 -14.31
C ILE A 300 -16.81 -12.08 -15.27
N LYS A 301 -17.61 -13.13 -15.33
CA LYS A 301 -18.70 -13.23 -16.30
C LYS A 301 -19.66 -12.03 -16.24
N SER A 302 -19.98 -11.54 -15.05
CA SER A 302 -20.84 -10.36 -14.88
C SER A 302 -20.20 -9.10 -15.45
N SER A 303 -18.94 -8.81 -15.12
CA SER A 303 -18.24 -7.63 -15.63
C SER A 303 -18.10 -7.69 -17.16
N MET A 304 -17.81 -8.87 -17.70
CA MET A 304 -17.65 -9.08 -19.14
C MET A 304 -18.96 -8.85 -19.90
N LYS A 305 -20.10 -9.17 -19.28
CA LYS A 305 -21.41 -8.87 -19.85
C LYS A 305 -21.63 -7.37 -20.07
N TYR A 306 -21.16 -6.51 -19.15
CA TYR A 306 -21.27 -5.04 -19.32
C TYR A 306 -20.41 -4.54 -20.47
N MET A 307 -19.17 -5.02 -20.55
CA MET A 307 -18.27 -4.68 -21.64
C MET A 307 -18.84 -5.10 -23.00
N LEU A 308 -19.29 -6.36 -23.13
CA LEU A 308 -19.91 -6.87 -24.35
C LEU A 308 -21.22 -6.14 -24.69
N LYS A 309 -22.04 -5.81 -23.70
CA LYS A 309 -23.28 -5.05 -23.92
C LYS A 309 -22.97 -3.67 -24.51
N ALA A 310 -21.95 -2.97 -23.99
CA ALA A 310 -21.53 -1.68 -24.52
C ALA A 310 -21.03 -1.81 -25.97
N MET A 311 -20.15 -2.78 -26.25
CA MET A 311 -19.63 -3.03 -27.60
C MET A 311 -20.71 -3.45 -28.61
N LYS A 312 -21.74 -4.21 -28.18
CA LYS A 312 -22.83 -4.67 -29.04
C LYS A 312 -23.91 -3.60 -29.29
N LYS A 313 -24.32 -2.88 -28.23
CA LYS A 313 -25.44 -1.92 -28.32
C LYS A 313 -25.01 -0.49 -28.66
N ARG A 314 -23.76 -0.13 -28.36
CA ARG A 314 -23.21 1.23 -28.48
C ARG A 314 -21.88 1.20 -29.24
N SER A 315 -21.75 0.32 -30.24
CA SER A 315 -20.49 0.06 -30.96
C SER A 315 -19.83 1.32 -31.52
N GLY A 316 -20.56 2.15 -32.26
CA GLY A 316 -20.01 3.38 -32.86
C GLY A 316 -19.53 4.39 -31.82
N GLU A 317 -20.23 4.49 -30.69
CA GLU A 317 -19.83 5.35 -29.57
C GLU A 317 -18.61 4.78 -28.85
N PHE A 318 -18.60 3.47 -28.58
CA PHE A 318 -17.47 2.78 -27.98
C PHE A 318 -16.20 2.98 -28.82
N ASP A 319 -16.28 2.71 -30.12
CA ASP A 319 -15.15 2.84 -31.05
C ASP A 319 -14.65 4.29 -31.12
N LYS A 320 -15.57 5.28 -31.20
CA LYS A 320 -15.20 6.70 -31.21
C LYS A 320 -14.47 7.13 -29.93
N ARG A 321 -14.86 6.57 -28.77
CA ARG A 321 -14.20 6.83 -27.48
C ARG A 321 -12.87 6.09 -27.37
N ALA A 322 -12.79 4.86 -27.87
CA ALA A 322 -11.59 4.00 -27.85
C ALA A 322 -10.41 4.57 -28.62
N VAL A 323 -10.65 5.13 -29.81
CA VAL A 323 -9.60 5.74 -30.66
C VAL A 323 -8.83 6.86 -29.95
N LYS A 324 -9.43 7.49 -28.93
CA LYS A 324 -8.81 8.59 -28.15
C LYS A 324 -7.92 8.10 -27.00
N ILE A 325 -7.86 6.79 -26.74
CA ILE A 325 -7.10 6.22 -25.63
C ILE A 325 -5.70 5.86 -26.14
N ASP A 326 -4.73 6.72 -25.85
CA ASP A 326 -3.37 6.57 -26.35
C ASP A 326 -2.47 5.64 -25.50
N GLY A 327 -1.74 4.75 -26.17
CA GLY A 327 -0.75 3.85 -25.59
C GLY A 327 -1.31 2.67 -24.78
N PHE A 328 -2.61 2.41 -24.86
CA PHE A 328 -3.23 1.24 -24.23
C PHE A 328 -3.47 0.13 -25.26
N ASP A 329 -3.37 -1.11 -24.80
CA ASP A 329 -3.72 -2.30 -25.56
C ASP A 329 -5.03 -2.88 -25.05
N CYS A 330 -5.83 -3.40 -25.97
CA CYS A 330 -6.87 -4.36 -25.66
C CYS A 330 -6.28 -5.76 -25.60
N LEU A 331 -6.53 -6.46 -24.51
CA LEU A 331 -6.16 -7.85 -24.29
C LEU A 331 -7.42 -8.66 -24.07
N LEU A 332 -7.59 -9.72 -24.86
CA LEU A 332 -8.68 -10.68 -24.70
C LEU A 332 -8.05 -12.00 -24.29
N PHE A 333 -8.39 -12.46 -23.09
CA PHE A 333 -7.91 -13.70 -22.51
C PHE A 333 -9.00 -14.75 -22.50
N PHE A 334 -8.58 -16.02 -22.54
CA PHE A 334 -9.41 -17.14 -22.10
C PHE A 334 -8.76 -17.87 -20.92
N LYS A 335 -9.58 -18.59 -20.15
CA LYS A 335 -9.14 -19.32 -18.95
C LYS A 335 -9.48 -20.80 -19.02
N ILE A 336 -8.56 -21.63 -18.55
CA ILE A 336 -8.78 -23.06 -18.28
C ILE A 336 -8.75 -23.26 -16.76
N GLN A 337 -9.91 -23.54 -16.16
CA GLN A 337 -10.03 -23.84 -14.74
C GLN A 337 -9.59 -25.27 -14.46
N TYR A 338 -8.59 -25.46 -13.60
CA TYR A 338 -8.09 -26.80 -13.24
C TYR A 338 -8.43 -27.24 -11.82
N GLN A 339 -8.93 -26.31 -10.98
CA GLN A 339 -9.52 -26.58 -9.67
C GLN A 339 -10.62 -25.54 -9.36
N PRO A 340 -11.49 -25.75 -8.35
CA PRO A 340 -12.46 -24.74 -7.91
C PRO A 340 -11.84 -23.37 -7.61
N MET A 341 -12.69 -22.34 -7.54
CA MET A 341 -12.28 -20.96 -7.23
C MET A 341 -11.28 -20.40 -8.26
N ASN A 342 -10.19 -19.78 -7.79
CA ASN A 342 -9.29 -18.94 -8.59
C ASN A 342 -8.16 -19.70 -9.29
N ASN A 343 -8.28 -21.01 -9.43
CA ASN A 343 -7.25 -21.88 -9.98
C ASN A 343 -7.42 -22.05 -11.49
N PHE A 344 -6.80 -21.14 -12.24
CA PHE A 344 -6.89 -21.08 -13.70
C PHE A 344 -5.53 -20.95 -14.36
N VAL A 345 -5.41 -21.48 -15.57
CA VAL A 345 -4.39 -21.08 -16.54
C VAL A 345 -5.00 -20.05 -17.47
N TRP A 346 -4.26 -18.98 -17.73
CA TRP A 346 -4.65 -17.91 -18.64
C TRP A 346 -3.90 -18.05 -19.96
N ASP A 347 -4.54 -17.65 -21.05
CA ASP A 347 -3.87 -17.39 -22.31
C ASP A 347 -4.57 -16.27 -23.07
N LEU A 348 -3.87 -15.72 -24.06
CA LEU A 348 -4.46 -14.78 -25.00
C LEU A 348 -5.28 -15.53 -26.05
N VAL A 349 -6.43 -14.95 -26.40
CA VAL A 349 -7.10 -15.31 -27.64
C VAL A 349 -6.18 -14.91 -28.81
N PRO A 350 -6.01 -15.75 -29.84
CA PRO A 350 -5.16 -15.42 -30.98
C PRO A 350 -5.51 -14.07 -31.61
N GLY A 351 -4.47 -13.32 -31.97
CA GLY A 351 -4.61 -11.96 -32.51
C GLY A 351 -4.59 -10.86 -31.45
N PHE A 352 -4.46 -11.17 -30.16
CA PHE A 352 -4.27 -10.20 -29.09
C PHE A 352 -2.85 -10.29 -28.49
N PRO A 353 -2.29 -9.21 -27.91
CA PRO A 353 -2.88 -7.88 -27.71
C PRO A 353 -3.03 -7.07 -29.01
N VAL A 354 -3.95 -6.09 -29.01
CA VAL A 354 -4.10 -5.11 -30.10
C VAL A 354 -4.14 -3.69 -29.53
N PRO A 355 -3.50 -2.70 -30.17
CA PRO A 355 -3.63 -1.31 -29.73
C PRO A 355 -5.09 -0.86 -29.74
N ILE A 356 -5.53 -0.21 -28.65
CA ILE A 356 -6.92 0.25 -28.51
C ILE A 356 -7.28 1.36 -29.51
N SER A 357 -6.28 2.02 -30.11
CA SER A 357 -6.47 3.11 -31.07
C SER A 357 -6.94 2.64 -32.45
N ILE A 358 -6.52 1.44 -32.87
CA ILE A 358 -6.93 0.83 -34.16
C ILE A 358 -8.11 -0.14 -34.00
N PHE A 359 -8.65 -0.18 -32.80
CA PHE A 359 -9.66 -1.10 -32.35
C PHE A 359 -11.06 -0.84 -32.94
N LYS A 360 -11.81 -1.91 -33.22
CA LYS A 360 -13.26 -1.86 -33.47
C LYS A 360 -14.01 -2.92 -32.67
N SER A 361 -15.12 -2.53 -32.06
CA SER A 361 -16.01 -3.39 -31.27
C SER A 361 -16.46 -4.63 -32.04
N ARG A 362 -16.77 -4.46 -33.33
CA ARG A 362 -17.19 -5.57 -34.22
C ARG A 362 -16.11 -6.63 -34.39
N ASP A 363 -14.83 -6.23 -34.37
CA ASP A 363 -13.71 -7.13 -34.61
C ASP A 363 -13.44 -7.98 -33.36
N ILE A 364 -13.63 -7.44 -32.14
CA ILE A 364 -13.65 -8.28 -30.92
C ILE A 364 -14.79 -9.27 -30.95
N ILE A 365 -16.01 -8.80 -31.25
CA ILE A 365 -17.18 -9.66 -31.19
C ILE A 365 -16.98 -10.83 -32.14
N ARG A 366 -16.51 -10.55 -33.37
CA ARG A 366 -16.14 -11.58 -34.33
C ARG A 366 -15.01 -12.49 -33.84
N ALA A 367 -13.96 -11.95 -33.20
CA ALA A 367 -12.88 -12.75 -32.65
C ALA A 367 -13.35 -13.69 -31.52
N ILE A 368 -14.28 -13.22 -30.67
CA ILE A 368 -14.91 -14.05 -29.65
C ILE A 368 -15.73 -15.15 -30.29
N ASP A 369 -16.59 -14.82 -31.26
CA ASP A 369 -17.46 -15.79 -31.93
C ASP A 369 -16.63 -16.87 -32.65
N LEU A 370 -15.60 -16.49 -33.41
CA LEU A 370 -14.67 -17.42 -34.07
C LEU A 370 -13.90 -18.29 -33.06
N PHE A 371 -13.53 -17.73 -31.91
CA PHE A 371 -12.87 -18.49 -30.85
C PHE A 371 -13.83 -19.48 -30.17
N GLU A 372 -15.12 -19.12 -30.00
CA GLU A 372 -16.15 -20.04 -29.48
C GLU A 372 -16.32 -21.25 -30.41
N GLU A 373 -16.37 -21.02 -31.72
CA GLU A 373 -16.47 -22.08 -32.73
C GLU A 373 -15.27 -23.05 -32.67
N GLN A 374 -14.08 -22.54 -32.40
CA GLN A 374 -12.85 -23.33 -32.33
C GLN A 374 -12.49 -23.80 -30.91
N TRP A 375 -13.36 -23.57 -29.93
CA TRP A 375 -13.03 -23.76 -28.51
C TRP A 375 -12.50 -25.17 -28.18
N ALA A 376 -13.07 -26.21 -28.79
CA ALA A 376 -12.64 -27.58 -28.56
C ALA A 376 -11.14 -27.79 -28.86
N ASN A 377 -10.66 -27.18 -29.95
CA ASN A 377 -9.25 -27.25 -30.35
C ASN A 377 -8.36 -26.53 -29.34
N PHE A 378 -8.69 -25.29 -28.97
CA PHE A 378 -7.92 -24.54 -27.96
C PHE A 378 -7.89 -25.22 -26.60
N LYS A 379 -9.04 -25.75 -26.15
CA LYS A 379 -9.13 -26.51 -24.90
C LYS A 379 -8.21 -27.74 -24.94
N ASN A 380 -8.29 -28.53 -26.01
CA ASN A 380 -7.49 -29.76 -26.16
C ASN A 380 -5.99 -29.46 -26.24
N THR A 381 -5.60 -28.42 -26.96
CA THR A 381 -4.21 -27.94 -27.01
C THR A 381 -3.72 -27.53 -25.63
N ARG A 382 -4.51 -26.77 -24.85
CA ARG A 382 -4.11 -26.40 -23.49
C ARG A 382 -4.01 -27.59 -22.55
N LEU A 383 -4.96 -28.53 -22.61
CA LEU A 383 -4.90 -29.76 -21.81
C LEU A 383 -3.68 -30.61 -22.17
N PHE A 384 -3.35 -30.71 -23.46
CA PHE A 384 -2.13 -31.36 -23.91
C PHE A 384 -0.89 -30.69 -23.32
N GLN A 385 -0.79 -29.36 -23.40
CA GLN A 385 0.34 -28.60 -22.82
C GLN A 385 0.45 -28.77 -21.30
N MET A 386 -0.68 -28.85 -20.59
CA MET A 386 -0.70 -29.15 -19.14
C MET A 386 -0.18 -30.57 -18.86
N LYS A 387 -0.62 -31.55 -19.66
CA LYS A 387 -0.26 -32.97 -19.51
C LYS A 387 1.21 -33.23 -19.86
N SER A 388 1.72 -32.58 -20.90
CA SER A 388 3.12 -32.73 -21.35
C SER A 388 4.12 -31.93 -20.52
N GLY A 389 3.65 -31.05 -19.63
CA GLY A 389 4.49 -30.17 -18.83
C GLY A 389 5.08 -28.98 -19.59
N MET A 390 4.61 -28.71 -20.82
CA MET A 390 4.92 -27.48 -21.56
C MET A 390 4.44 -26.24 -20.82
N ILE A 391 3.33 -26.35 -20.08
CA ILE A 391 2.93 -25.38 -19.07
C ILE A 391 2.92 -26.02 -17.70
N ARG A 392 3.47 -25.31 -16.71
CA ARG A 392 3.61 -25.79 -15.34
C ARG A 392 2.65 -25.06 -14.41
N HIS A 393 2.40 -25.68 -13.26
CA HIS A 393 1.69 -25.05 -12.17
C HIS A 393 2.47 -23.80 -11.70
N SER A 394 1.78 -22.82 -11.11
CA SER A 394 2.41 -21.58 -10.60
C SER A 394 3.51 -21.85 -9.56
N SER A 395 3.49 -23.01 -8.92
CA SER A 395 4.53 -23.48 -7.99
C SER A 395 5.69 -24.22 -8.67
N GLY A 396 5.75 -24.27 -10.01
CA GLY A 396 6.79 -24.96 -10.79
C GLY A 396 6.58 -26.46 -10.99
N ARG A 397 5.63 -27.09 -10.27
CA ARG A 397 5.32 -28.52 -10.43
C ARG A 397 4.49 -28.81 -11.69
N LEU A 398 4.41 -30.09 -12.06
CA LEU A 398 3.48 -30.57 -13.08
C LEU A 398 2.04 -30.61 -12.53
N TYR A 399 1.06 -30.48 -13.43
CA TYR A 399 -0.35 -30.71 -13.12
C TYR A 399 -0.59 -32.20 -12.88
N ASN A 400 -1.35 -32.54 -11.83
CA ASN A 400 -1.69 -33.93 -11.55
C ASN A 400 -2.92 -34.39 -12.36
N GLU A 401 -3.16 -35.69 -12.39
CA GLU A 401 -4.25 -36.29 -13.18
C GLU A 401 -5.63 -35.75 -12.79
N LYS A 402 -5.88 -35.50 -11.50
CA LYS A 402 -7.15 -34.95 -11.01
C LYS A 402 -7.39 -33.54 -11.53
N GLU A 403 -6.34 -32.71 -11.58
CA GLU A 403 -6.40 -31.35 -12.12
C GLU A 403 -6.66 -31.35 -13.62
N ILE A 404 -5.99 -32.23 -14.37
CA ILE A 404 -6.19 -32.38 -15.81
C ILE A 404 -7.60 -32.87 -16.12
N ALA A 405 -8.09 -33.88 -15.39
CA ALA A 405 -9.46 -34.40 -15.53
C ALA A 405 -10.51 -33.32 -15.20
N PHE A 406 -10.31 -32.58 -14.11
CA PHE A 406 -11.17 -31.45 -13.75
C PHE A 406 -11.20 -30.40 -14.86
N ALA A 407 -10.02 -30.02 -15.39
CA ALA A 407 -9.93 -29.06 -16.48
C ALA A 407 -10.65 -29.52 -17.75
N GLY A 408 -10.56 -30.82 -18.09
CA GLY A 408 -11.28 -31.40 -19.21
C GLY A 408 -12.80 -31.30 -19.09
N ALA A 409 -13.33 -31.57 -17.89
CA ALA A 409 -14.76 -31.63 -17.61
C ALA A 409 -15.40 -30.25 -17.37
N LYS A 410 -14.69 -29.34 -16.67
CA LYS A 410 -15.24 -28.06 -16.22
C LYS A 410 -15.40 -27.05 -17.35
N ASN A 411 -14.46 -27.01 -18.28
CA ASN A 411 -14.35 -25.93 -19.27
C ASN A 411 -15.09 -26.27 -20.58
N LYS A 412 -16.40 -26.60 -20.48
CA LYS A 412 -17.24 -26.94 -21.65
C LYS A 412 -17.44 -25.78 -22.61
N LYS A 413 -17.42 -24.55 -22.09
CA LYS A 413 -17.47 -23.30 -22.83
C LYS A 413 -16.29 -22.43 -22.42
N PRO A 414 -15.80 -21.57 -23.31
CA PRO A 414 -14.73 -20.64 -22.97
C PRO A 414 -15.18 -19.65 -21.89
N ILE A 415 -14.22 -19.28 -21.04
CA ILE A 415 -14.39 -18.23 -20.04
C ILE A 415 -13.46 -17.10 -20.43
N TYR A 416 -14.05 -15.96 -20.79
CA TYR A 416 -13.31 -14.80 -21.26
C TYR A 416 -13.02 -13.79 -20.16
N ALA A 417 -11.94 -13.06 -20.38
CA ALA A 417 -11.67 -11.82 -19.69
C ALA A 417 -11.13 -10.81 -20.69
N MET A 418 -11.46 -9.54 -20.50
CA MET A 418 -10.96 -8.46 -21.33
C MET A 418 -10.31 -7.40 -20.47
N ARG A 419 -9.18 -6.88 -20.92
CA ARG A 419 -8.46 -5.78 -20.28
C ARG A 419 -8.14 -4.72 -21.32
N ILE A 420 -8.36 -3.45 -20.98
CA ILE A 420 -7.72 -2.33 -21.68
C ILE A 420 -6.57 -1.91 -20.77
N SER A 421 -5.33 -2.24 -21.13
CA SER A 421 -4.19 -2.11 -20.21
C SER A 421 -2.99 -1.40 -20.81
N LYS A 422 -2.18 -0.81 -19.93
CA LYS A 422 -0.89 -0.22 -20.27
C LYS A 422 0.14 -0.59 -19.22
N GLN A 423 1.28 -1.08 -19.68
CA GLN A 423 2.42 -1.42 -18.83
C GLN A 423 3.33 -0.20 -18.67
N TYR A 424 3.76 0.04 -17.44
CA TYR A 424 4.73 1.06 -17.08
C TYR A 424 5.95 0.39 -16.44
N PRO A 425 7.12 0.45 -17.09
CA PRO A 425 8.34 -0.12 -16.54
C PRO A 425 8.72 0.50 -15.19
N ALA A 426 9.31 -0.30 -14.30
CA ALA A 426 9.75 0.12 -12.97
C ALA A 426 10.59 1.42 -12.97
N PRO A 427 11.56 1.64 -13.89
CA PRO A 427 12.31 2.90 -13.94
C PRO A 427 11.42 4.13 -14.20
N GLN A 428 10.46 4.01 -15.14
CA GLN A 428 9.52 5.09 -15.47
C GLN A 428 8.63 5.45 -14.27
N ILE A 429 8.24 4.44 -13.48
CA ILE A 429 7.48 4.65 -12.25
C ILE A 429 8.33 5.33 -11.18
N ALA A 430 9.57 4.88 -11.00
CA ALA A 430 10.48 5.42 -10.00
C ALA A 430 10.79 6.90 -10.20
N GLU A 431 10.89 7.34 -11.46
CA GLU A 431 11.09 8.74 -11.82
C GLU A 431 9.94 9.66 -11.38
N LYS A 432 8.72 9.13 -11.17
CA LYS A 432 7.56 9.95 -10.81
C LYS A 432 7.62 10.47 -9.37
N LYS A 433 8.28 9.74 -8.45
CA LYS A 433 8.36 10.09 -7.02
C LYS A 433 6.96 10.48 -6.48
N LYS A 434 6.86 11.56 -5.69
CA LYS A 434 5.60 12.07 -5.12
C LYS A 434 4.54 12.42 -6.16
N LYS A 435 4.93 12.67 -7.43
CA LYS A 435 4.01 13.04 -8.52
C LYS A 435 3.28 11.83 -9.12
N ILE A 436 3.57 10.61 -8.68
CA ILE A 436 2.99 9.38 -9.23
C ILE A 436 1.46 9.33 -9.18
N SER A 437 0.83 9.83 -8.11
CA SER A 437 -0.64 9.86 -8.01
C SER A 437 -1.26 10.84 -9.01
N LEU A 438 -0.61 11.98 -9.25
CA LEU A 438 -1.03 12.93 -10.29
C LEU A 438 -0.85 12.32 -11.69
N PHE A 439 0.28 11.67 -11.93
CA PHE A 439 0.53 10.98 -13.20
C PHE A 439 -0.56 9.94 -13.52
N PHE A 440 -0.89 9.07 -12.56
CA PHE A 440 -1.93 8.05 -12.78
C PHE A 440 -3.36 8.59 -12.81
N LYS A 441 -3.63 9.75 -12.19
CA LYS A 441 -4.90 10.46 -12.44
C LYS A 441 -5.05 10.78 -13.93
N GLU A 442 -4.01 11.33 -14.56
CA GLU A 442 -4.05 11.67 -15.99
C GLU A 442 -4.13 10.43 -16.89
N GLU A 443 -3.44 9.33 -16.54
CA GLU A 443 -3.57 8.07 -17.30
C GLU A 443 -4.97 7.44 -17.14
N ILE A 444 -5.61 7.56 -15.98
CA ILE A 444 -7.00 7.10 -15.78
C ILE A 444 -8.01 8.00 -16.50
N LEU A 445 -7.77 9.31 -16.59
CA LEU A 445 -8.61 10.23 -17.35
C LEU A 445 -8.73 9.84 -18.82
N LYS A 446 -7.69 9.25 -19.41
CA LYS A 446 -7.75 8.67 -20.77
C LYS A 446 -8.76 7.53 -20.87
N LEU A 447 -8.89 6.71 -19.83
CA LEU A 447 -9.84 5.58 -19.79
C LEU A 447 -11.28 6.01 -19.50
N LYS A 448 -11.47 7.15 -18.81
CA LYS A 448 -12.79 7.64 -18.33
C LYS A 448 -13.91 7.52 -19.37
N PRO A 449 -13.75 7.92 -20.65
CA PRO A 449 -14.83 7.83 -21.63
C PRO A 449 -15.37 6.41 -21.82
N ILE A 450 -14.50 5.39 -21.84
CA ILE A 450 -14.95 3.99 -21.93
C ILE A 450 -15.50 3.50 -20.60
N VAL A 451 -14.85 3.85 -19.48
CA VAL A 451 -15.32 3.43 -18.15
C VAL A 451 -16.74 3.92 -17.91
N GLU A 452 -17.02 5.20 -18.17
CA GLU A 452 -18.36 5.78 -18.12
C GLU A 452 -19.33 5.00 -19.00
N LEU A 453 -18.98 4.78 -20.27
CA LEU A 453 -19.84 4.09 -21.22
C LEU A 453 -20.15 2.65 -20.81
N VAL A 454 -19.27 1.97 -20.08
CA VAL A 454 -19.43 0.55 -19.72
C VAL A 454 -20.11 0.37 -18.36
N VAL A 455 -19.81 1.25 -17.40
CA VAL A 455 -20.25 1.14 -16.01
C VAL A 455 -21.58 1.87 -15.75
N SER A 456 -21.92 2.86 -16.60
CA SER A 456 -23.22 3.54 -16.62
C SER A 456 -24.23 2.78 -17.48
#